data_AF-A0A563EUN3-F1
#
_entry.id   AF-A0A563EUN3-F1
#
_cell.length_a   1.000
_cell.length_b   1.000
_cell.length_c   1.000
_cell.angle_alpha   90.00
_cell.angle_beta   90.00
_cell.angle_gamma   90.00
#
_symmetry.space_group_name_H-M   'P 1'
#
loop_
_entity.id
_entity.type
_entity.pdbx_description
1 polymer ?
#
loop_
_entity_poly.entity_id
_entity_poly.type
_entity_poly.pdbx_seq_one_letter_code
_entity_poly.pdbx_strand_id
1 'polypeptide(L)'
;MRTPLSHPLNYRVDYGDWAFDYDLSVPGKLSYTGATEAVRHVDETVDVSVVPVASEVFVVSFTEPSASIVSVQDFGRRVVNTWLTLVADNSLVHMTGELIPA
;
A
#
# COMPACT_ATOMS: atom_id res chain seq x y z
N MET A 1 21.98 -13.79 -0.27
CA MET A 1 22.02 -12.54 -1.07
C MET A 1 20.60 -11.99 -1.11
N ARG A 2 20.35 -10.79 -0.59
CA ARG A 2 19.04 -10.13 -0.68
C ARG A 2 18.97 -9.46 -2.05
N THR A 3 18.06 -9.91 -2.90
CA THR A 3 17.75 -9.24 -4.17
C THR A 3 17.35 -7.80 -3.85
N PRO A 4 17.91 -6.76 -4.51
CA PRO A 4 17.40 -5.41 -4.38
C PRO A 4 15.91 -5.40 -4.69
N LEU A 5 15.12 -4.73 -3.85
CA LEU A 5 13.72 -4.49 -4.18
C LEU A 5 13.70 -3.68 -5.48
N SER A 6 13.07 -4.23 -6.52
CA SER A 6 12.91 -3.57 -7.82
C SER A 6 11.78 -2.53 -7.82
N HIS A 7 11.24 -2.21 -6.64
CA HIS A 7 10.23 -1.17 -6.44
C HIS A 7 10.81 -0.01 -5.61
N PRO A 8 10.27 1.21 -5.73
CA PRO A 8 10.61 2.32 -4.85
C PRO A 8 10.40 1.91 -3.38
N LEU A 9 11.33 2.33 -2.51
CA LEU A 9 11.18 2.18 -1.07
C LEU A 9 10.20 3.20 -0.49
N ASN A 10 10.05 4.35 -1.17
CA ASN A 10 9.13 5.41 -0.80
C ASN A 10 8.30 5.78 -2.02
N TYR A 11 6.98 5.86 -1.86
CA TYR A 11 6.04 6.23 -2.91
C TYR A 11 4.71 6.61 -2.30
N ARG A 12 3.90 7.35 -3.06
CA ARG A 12 2.52 7.65 -2.70
C ARG A 12 1.56 6.72 -3.42
N VAL A 13 0.56 6.26 -2.67
CA VAL A 13 -0.61 5.56 -3.19
C VAL A 13 -1.79 6.52 -3.14
N ASP A 14 -2.32 6.91 -4.29
CA ASP A 14 -3.35 7.94 -4.42
C ASP A 14 -4.65 7.36 -4.99
N TYR A 15 -5.73 7.37 -4.21
CA TYR A 15 -7.06 6.91 -4.61
C TYR A 15 -8.01 8.10 -4.86
N GLY A 16 -7.49 9.32 -5.04
CA GLY A 16 -8.25 10.56 -5.18
C GLY A 16 -8.42 11.25 -3.83
N ASP A 17 -9.56 11.03 -3.17
CA ASP A 17 -9.85 11.70 -1.88
C ASP A 17 -8.93 11.21 -0.75
N TRP A 18 -8.41 9.98 -0.86
CA TRP A 18 -7.49 9.38 0.08
C TRP A 18 -6.16 9.09 -0.60
N ALA A 19 -5.08 9.64 -0.06
CA ALA A 19 -3.73 9.29 -0.48
C ALA A 19 -2.85 9.02 0.74
N PHE A 20 -1.90 8.12 0.58
CA PHE A 20 -0.99 7.71 1.64
C PHE A 20 0.45 7.68 1.13
N ASP A 21 1.38 8.26 1.89
CA ASP A 21 2.82 8.15 1.65
C ASP A 21 3.32 6.87 2.33
N TYR A 22 3.80 5.92 1.54
CA TYR A 22 4.32 4.63 1.98
C TYR A 22 5.84 4.67 2.09
N ASP A 23 6.37 4.11 3.17
CA ASP A 23 7.79 3.89 3.44
C ASP A 23 8.03 2.40 3.79
N LEU A 24 8.82 1.72 2.94
CA LEU A 24 9.25 0.33 3.05
C LEU A 24 10.77 0.22 3.32
N SER A 25 11.40 1.27 3.84
CA SER A 25 12.83 1.31 4.14
C SER A 25 13.24 0.29 5.22
N VAL A 26 12.32 -0.06 6.12
CA VAL A 26 12.51 -1.09 7.15
C VAL A 26 12.03 -2.45 6.62
N PRO A 27 12.92 -3.47 6.50
CA PRO A 27 12.53 -4.76 5.94
C PRO A 27 11.38 -5.43 6.71
N GLY A 28 10.31 -5.79 5.99
CA GLY A 28 9.13 -6.45 6.55
C GLY A 28 8.16 -5.51 7.28
N LYS A 29 8.41 -4.20 7.26
CA LYS A 29 7.51 -3.18 7.80
C LYS A 29 7.07 -2.22 6.71
N LEU A 30 5.83 -1.76 6.82
CA LEU A 30 5.29 -0.64 6.07
C LEU A 30 4.92 0.44 7.06
N SER A 31 5.52 1.62 6.92
CA SER A 31 5.03 2.84 7.54
C SER A 31 4.21 3.62 6.51
N TYR A 32 3.02 4.09 6.88
CA TYR A 32 2.18 4.89 6.00
C TYR A 32 1.56 6.07 6.72
N THR A 33 1.60 7.23 6.06
CA THR A 33 1.03 8.48 6.58
C THR A 33 0.00 9.05 5.60
N GLY A 34 -1.05 9.67 6.15
CA GLY A 34 -2.09 10.29 5.33
C GLY A 34 -1.63 11.56 4.64
N ALA A 35 -1.75 11.60 3.31
CA ALA A 35 -1.30 12.69 2.46
C ALA A 35 -2.42 13.67 2.02
N THR A 36 -3.69 13.36 2.35
CA THR A 36 -4.84 14.25 2.09
C THR A 36 -5.51 14.64 3.39
N GLU A 37 -6.30 15.72 3.36
CA GLU A 37 -7.02 16.24 4.53
C GLU A 37 -7.94 15.20 5.19
N ALA A 38 -8.54 14.32 4.37
CA ALA A 38 -9.45 13.26 4.81
C ALA A 38 -8.76 12.19 5.67
N VAL A 39 -7.48 11.93 5.43
CA VAL A 39 -6.70 10.87 6.12
C VAL A 39 -5.49 11.41 6.87
N ARG A 40 -5.31 12.73 6.98
CA ARG A 40 -4.12 13.38 7.60
C ARG A 40 -3.75 12.93 9.01
N HIS A 41 -4.67 12.28 9.71
CA HIS A 41 -4.50 11.80 11.08
C HIS A 41 -3.93 10.38 11.13
N VAL A 42 -3.83 9.71 9.98
CA VAL A 42 -3.26 8.37 9.85
C VAL A 42 -1.73 8.49 9.82
N ASP A 43 -1.09 7.79 10.75
CA ASP A 43 0.36 7.59 10.84
C ASP A 43 0.57 6.25 11.56
N GLU A 44 0.84 5.21 10.77
CA GLU A 44 0.82 3.82 11.25
C GLU A 44 2.04 3.06 10.75
N THR A 45 2.43 2.01 11.49
CA THR A 45 3.48 1.08 11.07
C THR A 45 3.04 -0.36 11.32
N VAL A 46 3.01 -1.15 10.25
CA VAL A 46 2.47 -2.52 10.25
C VAL A 46 3.50 -3.53 9.72
N ASP A 47 3.33 -4.80 10.10
CA ASP A 47 3.99 -5.89 9.40
C ASP A 47 3.41 -6.04 7.99
N VAL A 48 4.28 -6.17 6.99
CA VAL A 48 3.87 -6.21 5.58
C VAL A 48 4.51 -7.39 4.86
N SER A 49 3.74 -7.99 3.96
CA SER A 49 4.22 -8.92 2.95
C SER A 49 4.27 -8.22 1.59
N VAL A 50 5.42 -8.28 0.92
CA VAL A 50 5.61 -7.77 -0.44
C VAL A 50 6.11 -8.92 -1.31
N VAL A 51 5.30 -9.34 -2.27
CA VAL A 51 5.58 -10.49 -3.14
C VAL A 51 5.62 -10.02 -4.59
N PRO A 52 6.77 -10.12 -5.31
CA PRO A 52 6.81 -9.86 -6.74
C PRO A 52 6.03 -10.95 -7.49
N VAL A 53 5.14 -10.54 -8.39
CA VAL A 53 4.30 -11.46 -9.19
C VAL A 53 4.53 -11.32 -10.69
N ALA A 54 5.05 -10.18 -11.14
CA ALA A 54 5.56 -9.97 -12.50
C ALA A 54 6.63 -8.86 -12.48
N SER A 55 7.21 -8.55 -13.63
CA SER A 55 8.10 -7.38 -13.76
C SER A 55 7.36 -6.12 -13.33
N GLU A 56 7.90 -5.41 -12.34
CA GLU A 56 7.30 -4.17 -11.79
C GLU A 56 5.91 -4.33 -11.16
N VAL A 57 5.44 -5.58 -10.95
CA VAL A 57 4.14 -5.87 -10.33
C VAL A 57 4.32 -6.63 -9.03
N PHE A 58 3.73 -6.12 -7.96
CA PHE A 58 3.86 -6.63 -6.60
C PHE A 58 2.48 -6.81 -5.97
N VAL A 59 2.34 -7.88 -5.20
CA VAL A 59 1.25 -8.03 -4.23
C VAL A 59 1.78 -7.53 -2.89
N VAL A 60 1.12 -6.52 -2.33
CA VAL A 60 1.41 -5.97 -1.01
C VAL A 60 0.23 -6.26 -0.09
N SER A 61 0.44 -6.93 1.02
CA SER A 61 -0.60 -7.25 1.99
C SER A 61 -0.16 -7.01 3.42
N PHE A 62 -1.10 -6.55 4.24
CA PHE A 62 -0.91 -6.29 5.66
C PHE A 62 -2.26 -6.33 6.39
N THR A 63 -2.23 -6.29 7.71
CA THR A 63 -3.44 -6.22 8.54
C THR A 63 -3.23 -5.18 9.62
N GLU A 64 -4.28 -4.42 9.88
CA GLU A 64 -4.40 -3.44 10.95
C GLU A 64 -5.63 -3.79 11.81
N PRO A 65 -5.83 -3.19 12.99
CA PRO A 65 -6.98 -3.51 13.83
C PRO A 65 -8.35 -3.31 13.15
N SER A 66 -8.42 -2.38 12.19
CA SER A 66 -9.64 -2.01 11.45
C SER A 66 -9.88 -2.83 10.18
N ALA A 67 -8.85 -3.42 9.57
CA ALA A 67 -8.96 -4.03 8.27
C ALA A 67 -7.84 -5.03 7.93
N SER A 68 -8.13 -5.95 7.01
CA SER A 68 -7.11 -6.70 6.27
C SER A 68 -7.02 -6.15 4.85
N ILE A 69 -5.79 -5.86 4.38
CA ILE A 69 -5.54 -5.18 3.13
C ILE A 69 -4.72 -6.08 2.20
N VAL A 70 -5.12 -6.15 0.94
CA VAL A 70 -4.29 -6.67 -0.15
C VAL A 70 -4.34 -5.71 -1.33
N SER A 71 -3.18 -5.38 -1.88
CA SER A 71 -3.07 -4.53 -3.07
C SER A 71 -2.19 -5.18 -4.13
N VAL A 72 -2.58 -5.02 -5.39
CA VAL A 72 -1.75 -5.31 -6.55
C VAL A 72 -1.24 -3.97 -7.06
N GLN A 73 0.07 -3.79 -7.02
CA GLN A 73 0.76 -2.57 -7.39
C GLN A 73 1.58 -2.80 -8.65
N ASP A 74 1.20 -2.15 -9.74
CA ASP A 74 1.91 -2.19 -11.04
C ASP A 74 2.62 -0.84 -11.23
N PHE A 75 3.93 -0.82 -10.94
CA PHE A 75 4.75 0.39 -11.06
C PHE A 75 5.05 0.77 -12.51
N GLY A 76 5.04 -0.21 -13.43
CA GLY A 76 5.24 0.04 -14.86
C GLY A 76 4.07 0.79 -15.48
N ARG A 77 2.84 0.52 -15.01
CA ARG A 77 1.60 1.20 -15.42
C ARG A 77 1.16 2.32 -14.46
N ARG A 78 1.80 2.42 -13.29
CA ARG A 78 1.45 3.36 -12.20
C ARG A 78 0.02 3.19 -11.68
N VAL A 79 -0.44 1.94 -11.58
CA VAL A 79 -1.80 1.62 -11.11
C VAL A 79 -1.72 0.75 -9.86
N VAL A 80 -2.61 1.01 -8.91
CA VAL A 80 -2.87 0.14 -7.77
C VAL A 80 -4.32 -0.33 -7.77
N ASN A 81 -4.54 -1.59 -7.41
CA ASN A 81 -5.85 -2.14 -7.07
C ASN A 81 -5.80 -2.71 -5.66
N THR A 82 -6.67 -2.24 -4.78
CA THR A 82 -6.63 -2.58 -3.35
C THR A 82 -7.97 -3.10 -2.90
N TRP A 83 -7.95 -4.21 -2.19
CA TRP A 83 -9.09 -4.77 -1.48
C TRP A 83 -8.85 -4.62 0.02
N LEU A 84 -9.85 -4.10 0.72
CA LEU A 84 -9.87 -3.98 2.17
C LEU A 84 -11.09 -4.75 2.69
N THR A 85 -10.84 -5.69 3.61
CA THR A 85 -11.91 -6.34 4.38
C THR A 85 -12.02 -5.61 5.71
N LEU A 86 -13.09 -4.85 5.93
CA LEU A 86 -13.28 -4.07 7.15
C LEU A 86 -13.74 -4.97 8.30
N VAL A 87 -13.08 -4.88 9.45
CA VAL A 87 -13.42 -5.66 10.64
C VAL A 87 -14.76 -5.23 11.26
N ALA A 88 -15.14 -3.96 11.09
CA ALA A 88 -16.34 -3.39 11.71
C ALA A 88 -17.64 -4.06 11.23
N ASP A 89 -17.73 -4.42 9.95
CA ASP A 89 -18.95 -4.94 9.32
C ASP A 89 -18.71 -6.09 8.33
N ASN A 90 -17.47 -6.57 8.19
CA ASN A 90 -17.04 -7.57 7.21
C ASN A 90 -17.29 -7.16 5.75
N SER A 91 -17.44 -5.87 5.47
CA SER A 91 -17.55 -5.38 4.11
C SER A 91 -16.22 -5.53 3.36
N LEU A 92 -16.34 -5.84 2.07
CA LEU A 92 -15.21 -5.83 1.15
C LEU A 92 -15.28 -4.54 0.33
N VAL A 93 -14.28 -3.68 0.51
CA VAL A 93 -14.11 -2.45 -0.27
C VAL A 93 -13.04 -2.69 -1.32
N HIS A 94 -13.32 -2.29 -2.56
CA HIS A 94 -12.34 -2.28 -3.64
C HIS A 94 -12.06 -0.83 -4.05
N MET A 95 -10.78 -0.50 -4.17
CA MET A 95 -10.31 0.81 -4.61
C MET A 95 -9.29 0.64 -5.73
N THR A 96 -9.31 1.56 -6.68
CA THR A 96 -8.30 1.69 -7.73
C THR A 96 -7.68 3.07 -7.63
N GLY A 97 -6.38 3.16 -7.81
CA GLY A 97 -5.64 4.41 -7.66
C GLY A 97 -4.37 4.43 -8.49
N GLU A 98 -3.56 5.46 -8.26
CA GLU A 98 -2.29 5.70 -8.90
C GLU A 98 -1.11 5.48 -7.94
N LEU A 99 0.01 5.03 -8.50
CA LEU A 99 1.29 4.96 -7.81
C LEU A 99 2.16 6.13 -8.26
N ILE A 100 2.52 7.00 -7.31
CA ILE A 100 3.33 8.20 -7.56
C ILE A 100 4.70 7.98 -6.89
N PRO A 101 5.79 7.81 -7.66
CA PRO A 101 7.13 7.69 -7.09
C PRO A 101 7.50 8.95 -6.30
N ALA A 102 8.14 8.76 -5.14
CA ALA A 102 8.74 9.84 -4.36
C ALA A 102 10.10 10.28 -4.93
#